data_AF-A0A9E2GVF4-F1
#
_entry.id   AF-A0A9E2GVF4-F1
#
_cell.length_a   1.000
_cell.length_b   1.000
_cell.length_c   1.000
_cell.angle_alpha   90.00
_cell.angle_beta   90.00
_cell.angle_gamma   90.00
#
_symmetry.space_group_name_H-M   'P 1'
#
loop_
_entity.id
_entity.type
_entity.pdbx_description
1 polymer ?
#
loop_
_entity_poly.entity_id
_entity_poly.type
_entity_poly.pdbx_seq_one_letter_code
_entity_poly.pdbx_strand_id
1 'polypeptide(L)'
;MGFFDFLFGKAKNKAEDMAPPPPPPAPVDEVEEEEEEVDEDASDNEPSEQDWSNVQAMADAAHAEMRAKQAAAMAANPALVAPVDGVTVENWAQAAAMMASTPDAGQQMQKLAALGMDRARYEKANNEFQARMQGDQTAVIATIFGNAFAAAQNVNMDGPEPISFEKYGELAGAQAAWGEMGMDVNRKLQEVFGITAVDVSNYGSYWSNRFMKDVQLAMKHGDLLNQYKAKFMAGGTPDDDIDI
;
A
#
# COMPACT_ATOMS: atom_id res chain seq x y z
N MET A 1 -7.01 -18.66 -18.09
CA MET A 1 -7.22 -17.83 -16.88
C MET A 1 -5.93 -17.08 -16.64
N GLY A 2 -5.95 -15.78 -16.87
CA GLY A 2 -4.74 -14.95 -16.81
C GLY A 2 -4.53 -14.40 -15.40
N PHE A 3 -3.30 -14.01 -15.08
CA PHE A 3 -2.90 -13.36 -13.83
C PHE A 3 -3.78 -12.13 -13.47
N PHE A 4 -4.36 -11.46 -14.48
CA PHE A 4 -5.34 -10.38 -14.29
C PHE A 4 -6.70 -10.85 -13.68
N ASP A 5 -7.16 -12.08 -13.93
CA ASP A 5 -8.35 -12.64 -13.25
C ASP A 5 -8.06 -12.96 -11.78
N PHE A 6 -6.80 -13.26 -11.44
CA PHE A 6 -6.38 -13.54 -10.06
C PHE A 6 -6.23 -12.24 -9.25
N LEU A 7 -5.73 -11.16 -9.86
CA LEU A 7 -5.59 -9.86 -9.22
C LEU A 7 -6.90 -9.06 -9.10
N PHE A 8 -7.88 -9.28 -9.99
CA PHE A 8 -9.14 -8.51 -10.04
C PHE A 8 -10.40 -9.39 -9.97
N GLY A 9 -10.27 -10.59 -9.39
CA GLY A 9 -11.33 -11.59 -9.31
C GLY A 9 -12.59 -11.08 -8.58
N LYS A 10 -13.72 -11.13 -9.30
CA LYS A 10 -15.08 -10.85 -8.80
C LYS A 10 -15.39 -11.62 -7.52
N ALA A 11 -15.64 -10.90 -6.43
CA ALA A 11 -16.20 -11.45 -5.20
C ALA A 11 -17.54 -12.16 -5.48
N LYS A 12 -17.59 -13.48 -5.27
CA LYS A 12 -18.84 -14.21 -5.06
C LYS A 12 -18.94 -14.47 -3.56
N ASN A 13 -19.92 -13.81 -2.94
CA ASN A 13 -20.34 -14.09 -1.57
C ASN A 13 -20.72 -15.57 -1.44
N LYS A 14 -20.08 -16.27 -0.51
CA LYS A 14 -20.60 -17.51 0.04
C LYS A 14 -20.55 -17.40 1.56
N ALA A 15 -21.69 -17.00 2.11
CA ALA A 15 -22.01 -17.22 3.51
C ALA A 15 -22.15 -18.72 3.77
N GLU A 16 -22.07 -19.07 5.06
CA GLU A 16 -22.37 -20.38 5.66
C GLU A 16 -21.22 -21.41 5.60
N ASP A 17 -20.44 -21.49 6.69
CA ASP A 17 -20.55 -22.59 7.66
C ASP A 17 -19.56 -22.33 8.83
N MET A 18 -20.03 -21.68 9.91
CA MET A 18 -19.25 -21.54 11.15
C MET A 18 -19.95 -22.31 12.26
N ALA A 19 -19.26 -23.33 12.78
CA ALA A 19 -19.68 -24.10 13.93
C ALA A 19 -19.88 -23.20 15.18
N PRO A 20 -20.82 -23.54 16.09
CA PRO A 20 -21.05 -22.75 17.29
C PRO A 20 -19.81 -22.80 18.22
N PRO A 21 -19.52 -21.69 18.93
CA PRO A 21 -18.39 -21.63 19.87
C PRO A 21 -18.61 -22.60 21.05
N PRO A 22 -17.52 -23.17 21.62
CA PRO A 22 -17.61 -24.08 22.76
C PRO A 22 -18.12 -23.37 24.02
N PRO A 23 -18.80 -24.10 24.93
CA PRO A 23 -19.32 -23.53 26.17
C PRO A 23 -18.20 -23.14 27.15
N PRO A 24 -18.44 -22.13 28.00
CA PRO A 24 -17.45 -21.65 28.96
C PRO A 24 -17.15 -22.68 30.06
N PRO A 25 -15.90 -22.70 30.60
CA PRO A 25 -15.54 -23.58 31.70
C PRO A 25 -16.23 -23.21 33.02
N ALA A 26 -16.42 -24.22 33.87
CA ALA A 26 -17.07 -24.12 35.18
C ALA A 26 -16.27 -23.26 36.18
N PRO A 27 -16.94 -22.64 37.18
CA PRO A 27 -16.28 -21.75 38.13
C PRO A 27 -15.29 -22.53 39.00
N VAL A 28 -14.07 -22.00 39.09
CA VAL A 28 -13.00 -22.49 39.97
C VAL A 28 -13.04 -21.68 41.26
N ASP A 29 -12.86 -22.36 42.38
CA ASP A 29 -12.98 -21.89 43.75
C ASP A 29 -12.17 -20.61 44.06
N GLU A 30 -12.72 -19.82 44.98
CA GLU A 30 -12.15 -18.62 45.59
C GLU A 30 -10.69 -18.85 46.02
N VAL A 31 -9.76 -18.19 45.34
CA VAL A 31 -8.38 -18.03 45.80
C VAL A 31 -8.30 -16.67 46.48
N GLU A 32 -7.87 -16.69 47.74
CA GLU A 32 -7.68 -15.52 48.60
C GLU A 32 -6.90 -14.42 47.89
N GLU A 33 -7.47 -13.21 47.91
CA GLU A 33 -6.85 -11.97 47.41
C GLU A 33 -5.63 -11.64 48.28
N GLU A 34 -4.43 -12.00 47.81
CA GLU A 34 -3.22 -11.30 48.18
C GLU A 34 -3.20 -9.98 47.38
N GLU A 35 -3.41 -8.86 48.07
CA GLU A 35 -3.25 -7.51 47.53
C GLU A 35 -1.80 -7.32 47.08
N GLU A 36 -1.50 -7.63 45.82
CA GLU A 36 -0.30 -7.13 45.15
C GLU A 36 -0.49 -5.62 44.94
N GLU A 37 0.35 -4.81 45.60
CA GLU A 37 0.53 -3.40 45.30
C GLU A 37 0.80 -3.26 43.80
N VAL A 38 -0.20 -2.78 43.07
CA VAL A 38 -0.05 -2.35 41.68
C VAL A 38 0.80 -1.09 41.72
N ASP A 39 2.08 -1.22 41.39
CA ASP A 39 2.95 -0.09 41.08
C ASP A 39 2.27 0.73 39.96
N GLU A 40 1.66 1.85 40.35
CA GLU A 40 1.12 2.88 39.46
C GLU A 40 2.26 3.64 38.78
N ASP A 41 3.04 2.97 37.93
CA ASP A 41 4.08 3.62 37.11
C ASP A 41 4.19 2.98 35.70
N ALA A 42 3.05 2.55 35.16
CA ALA A 42 2.92 2.14 33.75
C ALA A 42 2.64 3.33 32.80
N SER A 43 3.11 4.55 33.13
CA SER A 43 3.12 5.66 32.18
C SER A 43 4.50 5.76 31.53
N ASP A 44 4.52 5.73 30.20
CA ASP A 44 5.67 6.01 29.33
C ASP A 44 6.72 4.89 29.16
N ASN A 45 6.28 3.70 28.73
CA ASN A 45 7.17 2.80 27.99
C ASN A 45 7.14 3.16 26.49
N GLU A 46 7.50 4.41 26.16
CA GLU A 46 7.85 4.74 24.78
C GLU A 46 9.10 3.94 24.41
N PRO A 47 9.12 3.23 23.25
CA PRO A 47 10.30 2.48 22.85
C PRO A 47 11.50 3.42 22.79
N SER A 48 12.63 3.01 23.36
CA SER A 48 13.81 3.86 23.40
C SER A 48 14.32 4.15 21.98
N GLU A 49 15.07 5.24 21.78
CA GLU A 49 15.75 5.51 20.50
C GLU A 49 16.57 4.30 20.00
N GLN A 50 17.09 3.51 20.93
CA GLN A 50 17.84 2.31 20.64
C GLN A 50 16.94 1.15 20.15
N ASP A 51 15.74 0.98 20.70
CA ASP A 51 14.75 0.01 20.22
C ASP A 51 14.29 0.36 18.80
N TRP A 52 14.06 1.65 18.55
CA TRP A 52 13.69 2.14 17.22
C TRP A 52 14.81 1.99 16.20
N SER A 53 16.05 2.29 16.59
CA SER A 53 17.23 2.07 15.74
C SER A 53 17.37 0.58 15.40
N ASN A 54 17.12 -0.31 16.36
CA ASN A 54 17.16 -1.75 16.13
C ASN A 54 16.05 -2.21 15.18
N VAL A 55 14.80 -1.76 15.35
CA VAL A 55 13.68 -2.09 14.46
C VAL A 55 13.92 -1.58 13.05
N GLN A 56 14.39 -0.33 12.90
CA GLN A 56 14.73 0.24 11.60
C GLN A 56 15.89 -0.53 10.96
N ALA A 57 16.93 -0.86 11.71
CA ALA A 57 18.05 -1.65 11.22
C ALA A 57 17.62 -3.06 10.77
N MET A 58 16.67 -3.69 11.47
CA MET A 58 16.09 -4.98 11.05
C MET A 58 15.25 -4.84 9.77
N ALA A 59 14.45 -3.77 9.64
CA ALA A 59 13.69 -3.49 8.42
C ALA A 59 14.62 -3.19 7.23
N ASP A 60 15.64 -2.36 7.43
CA ASP A 60 16.65 -2.05 6.42
C ASP A 60 17.45 -3.30 6.02
N ALA A 61 17.81 -4.15 6.99
CA ALA A 61 18.48 -5.42 6.72
C ALA A 61 17.58 -6.37 5.92
N ALA A 62 16.28 -6.47 6.25
CA ALA A 62 15.33 -7.27 5.50
C ALA A 62 15.12 -6.74 4.07
N HIS A 63 15.02 -5.43 3.89
CA HIS A 63 14.94 -4.79 2.57
C HIS A 63 16.23 -4.94 1.77
N ALA A 64 17.39 -4.80 2.41
CA ALA A 64 18.68 -5.03 1.79
C ALA A 64 18.85 -6.50 1.38
N GLU A 65 18.42 -7.44 2.22
CA GLU A 65 18.42 -8.86 1.92
C GLU A 65 17.48 -9.18 0.75
N MET A 66 16.28 -8.61 0.71
CA MET A 66 15.37 -8.75 -0.43
C MET A 66 15.97 -8.18 -1.71
N ARG A 67 16.56 -6.98 -1.67
CA ARG A 67 17.25 -6.40 -2.84
C ARG A 67 18.44 -7.25 -3.27
N ALA A 68 19.22 -7.79 -2.33
CA ALA A 68 20.34 -8.67 -2.62
C ALA A 68 19.87 -9.99 -3.25
N LYS A 69 18.78 -10.58 -2.75
CA LYS A 69 18.15 -11.78 -3.34
C LYS A 69 17.63 -11.51 -4.75
N GLN A 70 16.99 -10.36 -4.99
CA GLN A 70 16.55 -9.95 -6.31
C GLN A 70 17.74 -9.73 -7.27
N ALA A 71 18.79 -9.03 -6.82
CA ALA A 71 20.00 -8.81 -7.62
C ALA A 71 20.71 -10.13 -7.93
N ALA A 72 20.80 -11.05 -6.96
CA ALA A 72 21.36 -12.39 -7.17
C ALA A 72 20.50 -13.23 -8.13
N ALA A 73 19.18 -13.15 -8.04
CA ALA A 73 18.25 -13.79 -8.97
C ALA A 73 18.40 -13.26 -10.41
N MET A 74 18.52 -11.94 -10.57
CA MET A 74 18.79 -11.31 -11.86
C MET A 74 20.16 -11.71 -12.43
N ALA A 75 21.19 -11.80 -11.57
CA ALA A 75 22.52 -12.23 -11.98
C ALA A 75 22.55 -13.72 -12.38
N ALA A 76 21.78 -14.57 -11.68
CA ALA A 76 21.68 -15.99 -11.98
C ALA A 76 20.89 -16.28 -13.25
N ASN A 77 19.90 -15.44 -13.58
CA ASN A 77 19.11 -15.56 -14.80
C ASN A 77 18.85 -14.19 -15.46
N PRO A 78 19.84 -13.61 -16.15
CA PRO A 78 19.67 -12.31 -16.80
C PRO A 78 18.65 -12.34 -17.94
N ALA A 79 18.36 -13.53 -18.49
CA ALA A 79 17.32 -13.70 -19.51
C ALA A 79 15.91 -13.43 -18.97
N LEU A 80 15.71 -13.51 -17.66
CA LEU A 80 14.42 -13.25 -17.00
C LEU A 80 13.89 -11.85 -17.33
N VAL A 81 14.76 -10.85 -17.32
CA VAL A 81 14.42 -9.43 -17.57
C VAL A 81 14.93 -8.90 -18.91
N ALA A 82 15.51 -9.76 -19.75
CA ALA A 82 16.06 -9.35 -21.04
C ALA A 82 14.98 -8.68 -21.91
N PRO A 83 15.28 -7.58 -22.63
CA PRO A 83 14.29 -6.93 -23.46
C PRO A 83 13.71 -7.86 -24.53
N VAL A 84 12.40 -7.79 -24.74
CA VAL A 84 11.70 -8.54 -25.80
C VAL A 84 11.50 -7.60 -26.96
N ASP A 85 12.24 -7.81 -28.05
CA ASP A 85 12.16 -6.94 -29.23
C ASP A 85 12.39 -5.47 -28.88
N GLY A 86 13.34 -5.19 -27.98
CA GLY A 86 13.63 -3.84 -27.48
C GLY A 86 12.69 -3.30 -26.41
N VAL A 87 11.63 -4.04 -26.03
CA VAL A 87 10.71 -3.67 -24.95
C VAL A 87 11.24 -4.22 -23.62
N THR A 88 11.54 -3.34 -22.67
CA THR A 88 11.93 -3.73 -21.30
C THR A 88 10.70 -4.05 -20.45
N VAL A 89 10.90 -4.64 -19.26
CA VAL A 89 9.79 -4.92 -18.32
C VAL A 89 9.10 -3.61 -17.91
N GLU A 90 9.85 -2.53 -17.74
CA GLU A 90 9.34 -1.20 -17.39
C GLU A 90 8.49 -0.60 -18.51
N ASN A 91 8.96 -0.64 -19.76
CA ASN A 91 8.17 -0.14 -20.91
C ASN A 91 6.88 -0.95 -21.09
N TRP A 92 6.94 -2.27 -20.89
CA TRP A 92 5.77 -3.13 -20.91
C TRP A 92 4.78 -2.78 -19.79
N ALA A 93 5.27 -2.55 -18.57
CA ALA A 93 4.45 -2.14 -17.43
C ALA A 93 3.79 -0.77 -17.62
N GLN A 94 4.54 0.22 -18.13
CA GLN A 94 4.01 1.54 -18.46
C GLN A 94 2.90 1.46 -19.50
N ALA A 95 3.11 0.68 -20.57
CA ALA A 95 2.10 0.44 -21.58
C ALA A 95 0.85 -0.25 -21.01
N ALA A 96 1.04 -1.25 -20.14
CA ALA A 96 -0.06 -1.94 -19.47
C ALA A 96 -0.89 -0.97 -18.59
N ALA A 97 -0.24 -0.10 -17.81
CA ALA A 97 -0.91 0.91 -16.99
C ALA A 97 -1.70 1.91 -17.84
N MET A 98 -1.11 2.38 -18.93
CA MET A 98 -1.74 3.30 -19.87
C MET A 98 -2.97 2.69 -20.55
N MET A 99 -2.92 1.41 -20.91
CA MET A 99 -4.08 0.73 -21.50
C MET A 99 -5.17 0.42 -20.48
N ALA A 100 -4.81 0.08 -19.24
CA ALA A 100 -5.78 -0.14 -18.16
C ALA A 100 -6.60 1.13 -17.86
N SER A 101 -5.97 2.30 -17.99
CA SER A 101 -6.61 3.62 -17.78
C SER A 101 -7.29 4.20 -19.01
N THR A 102 -7.20 3.55 -20.18
CA THR A 102 -7.70 4.09 -21.46
C THR A 102 -8.60 3.07 -22.15
N PRO A 103 -9.93 3.18 -22.07
CA PRO A 103 -10.85 2.21 -22.68
C PRO A 103 -10.94 2.32 -24.22
N ASP A 104 -10.58 3.47 -24.80
CA ASP A 104 -10.64 3.67 -26.26
C ASP A 104 -9.42 3.08 -26.98
N ALA A 105 -9.66 2.22 -27.97
CA ALA A 105 -8.61 1.52 -28.72
C ALA A 105 -7.74 2.47 -29.57
N GLY A 106 -8.31 3.57 -30.07
CA GLY A 106 -7.56 4.57 -30.84
C GLY A 106 -6.57 5.34 -29.98
N GLN A 107 -6.99 5.75 -28.78
CA GLN A 107 -6.15 6.39 -27.79
C GLN A 107 -5.09 5.42 -27.23
N GLN A 108 -5.42 4.15 -27.02
CA GLN A 108 -4.44 3.13 -26.64
C GLN A 108 -3.30 3.04 -27.67
N MET A 109 -3.61 3.05 -28.97
CA MET A 109 -2.58 3.05 -30.03
C MET A 109 -1.67 4.27 -29.97
N GLN A 110 -2.21 5.46 -29.70
CA GLN A 110 -1.39 6.68 -29.56
C GLN A 110 -0.44 6.59 -28.37
N LYS A 111 -0.90 6.02 -27.23
CA LYS A 111 -0.05 5.82 -26.05
C LYS A 111 1.04 4.78 -26.26
N LEU A 112 0.75 3.68 -26.95
CA LEU A 112 1.77 2.70 -27.34
C LEU A 112 2.83 3.32 -28.26
N ALA A 113 2.39 4.13 -29.23
CA ALA A 113 3.30 4.83 -30.13
C ALA A 113 4.23 5.81 -29.40
N ALA A 114 3.74 6.48 -28.34
CA ALA A 114 4.57 7.35 -27.49
C ALA A 114 5.70 6.59 -26.78
N LEU A 115 5.54 5.28 -26.56
CA LEU A 115 6.57 4.39 -26.00
C LEU A 115 7.42 3.71 -27.09
N GLY A 116 7.28 4.10 -28.37
CA GLY A 116 8.00 3.49 -29.49
C GLY A 116 7.52 2.07 -29.82
N MET A 117 6.27 1.75 -29.50
CA MET A 117 5.69 0.42 -29.66
C MET A 117 4.44 0.45 -30.54
N ASP A 118 4.23 -0.61 -31.29
CA ASP A 118 2.93 -0.90 -31.89
C ASP A 118 2.21 -2.02 -31.12
N ARG A 119 0.99 -2.33 -31.54
CA ARG A 119 0.18 -3.37 -30.89
C ARG A 119 0.82 -4.75 -30.96
N ALA A 120 1.43 -5.12 -32.08
CA ALA A 120 2.06 -6.43 -32.26
C ALA A 120 3.30 -6.56 -31.38
N ARG A 121 4.11 -5.50 -31.28
CA ARG A 121 5.28 -5.41 -30.42
C ARG A 121 4.89 -5.51 -28.94
N TYR A 122 3.83 -4.82 -28.54
CA TYR A 122 3.27 -4.93 -27.19
C TYR A 122 2.81 -6.37 -26.88
N GLU A 123 2.02 -6.98 -27.76
CA GLU A 123 1.48 -8.33 -27.52
C GLU A 123 2.58 -9.38 -27.44
N LYS A 124 3.61 -9.27 -28.29
CA LYS A 124 4.80 -10.12 -28.23
C LYS A 124 5.53 -9.97 -26.89
N ALA A 125 5.81 -8.74 -26.47
CA ALA A 125 6.44 -8.47 -25.18
C ALA A 125 5.58 -8.99 -24.00
N ASN A 126 4.28 -8.75 -24.04
CA ASN A 126 3.33 -9.22 -23.03
C ASN A 126 3.35 -10.74 -22.90
N ASN A 127 3.27 -11.48 -24.01
CA ASN A 127 3.23 -12.93 -23.98
C ASN A 127 4.54 -13.52 -23.46
N GLU A 128 5.67 -12.97 -23.90
CA GLU A 128 7.01 -13.43 -23.51
C GLU A 128 7.29 -13.12 -22.03
N PHE A 129 7.01 -11.90 -21.55
CA PHE A 129 7.19 -11.58 -20.14
C PHE A 129 6.22 -12.35 -19.23
N GLN A 130 4.98 -12.59 -19.65
CA GLN A 130 4.08 -13.47 -18.90
C GLN A 130 4.58 -14.92 -18.86
N ALA A 131 5.14 -15.44 -19.96
CA ALA A 131 5.75 -16.77 -19.97
C ALA A 131 6.96 -16.85 -19.02
N ARG A 132 7.81 -15.82 -19.00
CA ARG A 132 8.94 -15.75 -18.05
C ARG A 132 8.48 -15.64 -16.61
N MET A 133 7.44 -14.86 -16.35
CA MET A 133 6.86 -14.69 -15.01
C MET A 133 6.28 -16.01 -14.48
N GLN A 134 5.73 -16.88 -15.32
CA GLN A 134 5.28 -18.22 -14.90
C GLN A 134 6.43 -19.11 -14.39
N GLY A 135 7.65 -18.89 -14.88
CA GLY A 135 8.87 -19.56 -14.42
C GLY A 135 9.65 -18.80 -13.35
N ASP A 136 9.24 -17.56 -13.02
CA ASP A 136 9.93 -16.69 -12.07
C ASP A 136 9.57 -17.06 -10.63
N GLN A 137 10.43 -17.85 -9.99
CA GLN A 137 10.29 -18.19 -8.56
C GLN A 137 10.81 -17.07 -7.63
N THR A 138 11.36 -16.00 -8.19
CA THR A 138 12.07 -14.94 -7.45
C THR A 138 11.29 -13.63 -7.38
N ALA A 139 10.14 -13.57 -8.06
CA ALA A 139 9.27 -12.39 -8.16
C ALA A 139 9.96 -11.13 -8.69
N VAL A 140 11.09 -11.27 -9.39
CA VAL A 140 11.85 -10.17 -9.96
C VAL A 140 11.03 -9.43 -11.01
N ILE A 141 10.40 -10.15 -11.95
CA ILE A 141 9.58 -9.53 -13.00
C ILE A 141 8.37 -8.85 -12.36
N ALA A 142 7.71 -9.52 -11.40
CA ALA A 142 6.56 -8.96 -10.69
C ALA A 142 6.91 -7.66 -9.95
N THR A 143 8.07 -7.60 -9.32
CA THR A 143 8.54 -6.40 -8.60
C THR A 143 8.82 -5.24 -9.56
N ILE A 144 9.60 -5.46 -10.62
CA ILE A 144 9.91 -4.43 -11.61
C ILE A 144 8.63 -3.93 -12.29
N PHE A 145 7.76 -4.87 -12.68
CA PHE A 145 6.47 -4.55 -13.29
C PHE A 145 5.59 -3.72 -12.36
N GLY A 146 5.42 -4.13 -11.10
CA GLY A 146 4.58 -3.44 -10.12
C GLY A 146 5.03 -1.98 -9.91
N ASN A 147 6.34 -1.77 -9.73
CA ASN A 147 6.91 -0.44 -9.54
C ASN A 147 6.68 0.47 -10.77
N ALA A 148 6.99 -0.03 -11.98
CA ALA A 148 6.84 0.76 -13.20
C ALA A 148 5.37 0.99 -13.58
N PHE A 149 4.49 0.04 -13.29
CA PHE A 149 3.04 0.16 -13.50
C PHE A 149 2.43 1.21 -12.57
N ALA A 150 2.79 1.21 -11.29
CA ALA A 150 2.35 2.22 -10.32
C ALA A 150 2.82 3.62 -10.75
N ALA A 151 4.11 3.78 -11.06
CA ALA A 151 4.66 5.06 -11.53
C ALA A 151 3.92 5.60 -12.78
N ALA A 152 3.55 4.72 -13.71
CA ALA A 152 2.83 5.07 -14.93
C ALA A 152 1.35 5.47 -14.71
N GLN A 153 0.74 5.05 -13.60
CA GLN A 153 -0.58 5.52 -13.19
C GLN A 153 -0.54 6.90 -12.52
N ASN A 154 0.61 7.59 -12.57
CA ASN A 154 0.84 8.85 -11.86
C ASN A 154 0.69 8.70 -10.34
N VAL A 155 0.89 7.47 -9.85
CA VAL A 155 1.02 7.21 -8.43
C VAL A 155 2.40 7.72 -8.04
N ASN A 156 2.43 8.92 -7.46
CA ASN A 156 3.66 9.59 -7.09
C ASN A 156 4.29 8.90 -5.87
N MET A 157 4.93 7.75 -6.06
CA MET A 157 5.52 6.99 -4.94
C MET A 157 6.81 7.66 -4.42
N ASP A 158 7.60 8.29 -5.29
CA ASP A 158 8.95 8.81 -4.97
C ASP A 158 9.18 10.30 -5.35
N GLY A 159 8.20 11.01 -5.90
CA GLY A 159 8.33 12.44 -6.25
C GLY A 159 8.17 13.39 -5.06
N PRO A 160 7.86 14.68 -5.29
CA PRO A 160 7.73 15.65 -4.20
C PRO A 160 6.55 15.31 -3.29
N GLU A 161 6.67 15.74 -2.03
CA GLU A 161 5.62 15.58 -1.02
C GLU A 161 4.31 16.21 -1.50
N PRO A 162 3.22 15.41 -1.64
CA PRO A 162 1.98 15.90 -2.25
C PRO A 162 1.08 16.63 -1.25
N ILE A 163 1.23 16.35 0.05
CA ILE A 163 0.67 17.04 1.22
C ILE A 163 1.59 16.72 2.40
N SER A 164 1.61 17.56 3.44
CA SER A 164 2.44 17.30 4.62
C SER A 164 2.06 15.99 5.34
N PHE A 165 3.00 15.46 6.11
CA PHE A 165 2.80 14.27 6.93
C PHE A 165 1.63 14.42 7.91
N GLU A 166 1.55 15.56 8.60
CA GLU A 166 0.49 15.88 9.55
C GLU A 166 -0.86 15.99 8.85
N LYS A 167 -0.91 16.56 7.64
CA LYS A 167 -2.16 16.65 6.87
C LYS A 167 -2.65 15.29 6.42
N TYR A 168 -1.73 14.40 6.05
CA TYR A 168 -2.09 13.04 5.70
C TYR A 168 -2.63 12.25 6.90
N GLY A 169 -2.06 12.45 8.10
CA GLY A 169 -2.60 11.92 9.35
C GLY A 169 -4.00 12.48 9.69
N GLU A 170 -4.20 13.79 9.49
CA GLU A 170 -5.50 14.45 9.67
C GLU A 170 -6.57 13.88 8.74
N LEU A 171 -6.22 13.74 7.46
CA LEU A 171 -7.06 13.15 6.43
C LEU A 171 -7.46 11.71 6.79
N ALA A 172 -6.49 10.87 7.19
CA ALA A 172 -6.75 9.48 7.56
C ALA A 172 -7.66 9.38 8.79
N GLY A 173 -7.43 10.21 9.82
CA GLY A 173 -8.26 10.26 11.02
C GLY A 173 -9.69 10.73 10.72
N ALA A 174 -9.85 11.76 9.88
CA ALA A 174 -11.16 12.28 9.45
C ALA A 174 -11.97 11.21 8.73
N GLN A 175 -11.37 10.51 7.75
CA GLN A 175 -12.02 9.44 7.00
C GLN A 175 -12.43 8.28 7.91
N ALA A 176 -11.58 7.89 8.87
CA ALA A 176 -11.90 6.85 9.84
C ALA A 176 -13.10 7.24 10.72
N ALA A 177 -13.11 8.48 11.23
CA ALA A 177 -14.20 9.00 12.05
C ALA A 177 -15.53 9.07 11.27
N TRP A 178 -15.51 9.61 10.05
CA TRP A 178 -16.69 9.67 9.19
C TRP A 178 -17.23 8.30 8.82
N GLY A 179 -16.35 7.33 8.56
CA GLY A 179 -16.73 5.94 8.32
C GLY A 179 -17.47 5.33 9.51
N GLU A 180 -16.97 5.55 10.74
CA GLU A 180 -17.63 5.08 11.96
C GLU A 180 -18.95 5.80 12.26
N MET A 181 -19.06 7.08 11.93
CA MET A 181 -20.31 7.85 12.05
C MET A 181 -21.32 7.55 10.93
N GLY A 182 -21.00 6.65 9.99
CA GLY A 182 -21.87 6.30 8.88
C GLY A 182 -22.07 7.43 7.87
N MET A 183 -21.13 8.38 7.79
CA MET A 183 -21.18 9.49 6.84
C MET A 183 -20.66 9.07 5.47
N ASP A 184 -21.09 9.79 4.43
CA ASP A 184 -20.52 9.65 3.09
C ASP A 184 -19.12 10.26 3.05
N VAL A 185 -18.10 9.41 3.19
CA VAL A 185 -16.68 9.79 3.20
C VAL A 185 -16.30 10.53 1.92
N ASN A 186 -16.78 10.10 0.75
CA ASN A 186 -16.42 10.72 -0.53
C ASN A 186 -16.97 12.15 -0.62
N ARG A 187 -18.22 12.35 -0.19
CA ARG A 187 -18.79 13.69 -0.10
C ARG A 187 -18.05 14.56 0.93
N LYS A 188 -17.71 14.00 2.09
CA LYS A 188 -17.02 14.73 3.16
C LYS A 188 -15.61 15.17 2.77
N LEU A 189 -14.86 14.35 2.05
CA LEU A 189 -13.56 14.73 1.49
C LEU A 189 -13.66 16.01 0.65
N GLN A 190 -14.68 16.09 -0.21
CA GLN A 190 -14.90 17.26 -1.05
C GLN A 190 -15.38 18.49 -0.25
N GLU A 191 -16.29 18.29 0.71
CA GLU A 191 -16.84 19.38 1.53
C GLU A 191 -15.82 20.00 2.49
N VAL A 192 -14.94 19.18 3.06
CA VAL A 192 -14.07 19.55 4.17
C VAL A 192 -12.65 19.88 3.71
N PHE A 193 -12.12 19.11 2.77
CA PHE A 193 -10.73 19.26 2.29
C PHE A 193 -10.65 19.71 0.83
N GLY A 194 -11.78 19.79 0.11
CA GLY A 194 -11.79 20.18 -1.30
C GLY A 194 -11.15 19.15 -2.24
N ILE A 195 -10.88 17.94 -1.77
CA ILE A 195 -10.19 16.87 -2.50
C ILE A 195 -11.12 15.71 -2.86
N THR A 196 -10.67 14.89 -3.80
CA THR A 196 -11.38 13.70 -4.26
C THR A 196 -10.77 12.42 -3.67
N ALA A 197 -11.50 11.30 -3.76
CA ALA A 197 -10.97 9.98 -3.39
C ALA A 197 -9.74 9.56 -4.22
N VAL A 198 -9.59 10.10 -5.44
CA VAL A 198 -8.42 9.86 -6.28
C VAL A 198 -7.19 10.54 -5.68
N ASP A 199 -7.34 11.77 -5.18
CA ASP A 199 -6.26 12.50 -4.51
C ASP A 199 -5.79 11.75 -3.26
N VAL A 200 -6.74 11.29 -2.43
CA VAL A 200 -6.45 10.45 -1.24
C VAL A 200 -5.66 9.20 -1.62
N SER A 201 -6.05 8.52 -2.71
CA SER A 201 -5.37 7.31 -3.18
C SER A 201 -3.92 7.61 -3.62
N ASN A 202 -3.70 8.76 -4.26
CA ASN A 202 -2.36 9.21 -4.65
C ASN A 202 -1.50 9.55 -3.43
N TYR A 203 -2.05 10.26 -2.44
CA TYR A 203 -1.37 10.56 -1.18
C TYR A 203 -1.02 9.28 -0.42
N GLY A 204 -1.98 8.36 -0.30
CA GLY A 204 -1.76 7.11 0.41
C GLY A 204 -0.69 6.24 -0.23
N SER A 205 -0.55 6.29 -1.55
CA SER A 205 0.52 5.57 -2.23
C SER A 205 1.90 6.20 -2.03
N TYR A 206 1.98 7.54 -2.02
CA TYR A 206 3.20 8.30 -1.67
C TYR A 206 3.68 7.96 -0.25
N TRP A 207 2.76 8.01 0.72
CA TRP A 207 3.06 7.81 2.14
C TRP A 207 3.27 6.34 2.49
N SER A 208 2.50 5.42 1.91
CA SER A 208 2.69 3.98 2.09
C SER A 208 4.08 3.53 1.62
N ASN A 209 4.58 4.09 0.51
CA ASN A 209 5.95 3.83 0.06
C ASN A 209 7.01 4.24 1.09
N ARG A 210 6.79 5.36 1.79
CA ARG A 210 7.68 5.84 2.86
C ARG A 210 7.56 5.02 4.13
N PHE A 211 6.35 4.64 4.54
CA PHE A 211 6.12 3.77 5.69
C PHE A 211 6.79 2.40 5.55
N MET A 212 6.87 1.86 4.33
CA MET A 212 7.62 0.64 4.07
C MET A 212 9.13 0.81 4.31
N LYS A 213 9.67 2.02 4.14
CA LYS A 213 11.10 2.34 4.26
C LYS A 213 11.46 2.90 5.64
N ASP A 214 10.49 3.47 6.37
CA ASP A 214 10.65 4.11 7.68
C ASP A 214 9.53 3.66 8.62
N VAL A 215 9.87 2.74 9.53
CA VAL A 215 8.90 2.14 10.46
C VAL A 215 8.50 3.13 11.56
N GLN A 216 9.40 4.03 11.96
CA GLN A 216 9.07 5.08 12.93
C GLN A 216 8.01 6.02 12.37
N LEU A 217 8.16 6.40 11.10
CA LEU A 217 7.19 7.23 10.40
C LEU A 217 5.82 6.54 10.29
N ALA A 218 5.79 5.23 10.05
CA ALA A 218 4.56 4.44 10.02
C ALA A 218 3.84 4.42 11.38
N MET A 219 4.57 4.32 12.49
CA MET A 219 3.99 4.32 13.83
C MET A 219 3.47 5.71 14.22
N LYS A 220 4.25 6.78 13.96
CA LYS A 220 3.79 8.17 14.13
C LYS A 220 2.51 8.47 13.35
N HIS A 221 2.37 7.89 12.15
CA HIS A 221 1.14 8.02 11.38
C HIS A 221 -0.05 7.34 12.07
N GLY A 222 0.17 6.20 12.71
CA GLY A 222 -0.84 5.53 13.54
C GLY A 222 -1.31 6.42 14.70
N ASP A 223 -0.39 7.10 15.38
CA ASP A 223 -0.71 8.02 16.47
C ASP A 223 -1.50 9.23 15.98
N LEU A 224 -1.05 9.88 14.89
CA LEU A 224 -1.76 11.00 14.27
C LEU A 224 -3.17 10.58 13.82
N LEU A 225 -3.32 9.42 13.20
CA LEU A 225 -4.63 8.89 12.80
C LEU A 225 -5.55 8.79 14.01
N ASN A 226 -5.09 8.21 15.12
CA ASN A 226 -5.90 8.07 16.34
C ASN A 226 -6.28 9.42 16.94
N GLN A 227 -5.32 10.35 17.03
CA GLN A 227 -5.53 11.71 17.52
C GLN A 227 -6.60 12.44 16.69
N TYR A 228 -6.43 12.48 15.36
CA TYR A 228 -7.36 13.18 14.47
C TYR A 228 -8.71 12.47 14.37
N LYS A 229 -8.73 11.14 14.41
CA LYS A 229 -9.99 10.40 14.51
C LYS A 229 -10.77 10.82 15.74
N ALA A 230 -10.14 10.88 16.92
CA ALA A 230 -10.79 11.36 18.14
C ALA A 230 -11.31 12.80 17.99
N LYS A 231 -10.52 13.70 17.39
CA LYS A 231 -10.92 15.08 17.09
C LYS A 231 -12.18 15.15 16.20
N PHE A 232 -12.21 14.42 15.09
CA PHE A 232 -13.36 14.43 14.17
C PHE A 232 -14.58 13.70 14.74
N MET A 233 -14.41 12.67 15.57
CA MET A 233 -15.50 12.04 16.32
C MET A 233 -16.12 13.01 17.33
N ALA A 234 -15.33 13.94 17.89
CA ALA A 234 -15.81 15.02 18.75
C ALA A 234 -16.43 16.21 17.99
N GLY A 235 -16.50 16.15 16.65
CA GLY A 235 -17.05 17.22 15.81
C GLY A 235 -16.06 18.35 15.47
N GLY A 236 -14.75 18.12 15.63
CA GLY A 236 -13.72 19.07 15.24
C GLY A 236 -13.65 19.33 13.73
N THR A 237 -13.03 20.45 13.35
CA THR A 237 -12.78 20.86 11.95
C THR A 237 -11.32 20.61 11.57
N PRO A 238 -10.97 20.67 10.27
CA PRO A 238 -9.58 20.64 9.84
C PRO A 238 -8.74 21.71 10.52
N ASP A 239 -7.45 21.44 10.69
CA ASP A 239 -6.47 22.43 11.07
C ASP A 239 -6.05 23.26 9.86
N ASP A 240 -6.18 24.58 10.02
CA ASP A 240 -6.00 25.59 8.97
C ASP A 240 -4.53 25.98 8.75
N ASP A 241 -3.64 25.60 9.67
CA ASP A 241 -2.21 25.91 9.68
C ASP A 241 -1.32 24.79 9.11
N ILE A 242 -1.94 23.71 8.60
CA ILE A 242 -1.24 22.58 8.01
C ILE A 242 -1.28 22.69 6.48
N ASP A 243 -0.11 22.79 5.87
CA ASP A 243 0.08 22.99 4.42
C ASP A 243 -0.55 21.88 3.55
N ILE A 244 -1.14 22.31 2.43
CA ILE A 244 -1.63 21.49 1.31
C ILE A 244 -0.69 21.65 0.12
#